data_AF-A0A8H4B5I8-F1
#
_entry.id   AF-A0A8H4B5I8-F1
#
_cell.length_a   1.000
_cell.length_b   1.000
_cell.length_c   1.000
_cell.angle_alpha   90.00
_cell.angle_beta   90.00
_cell.angle_gamma   90.00
#
_symmetry.space_group_name_H-M   'P 1'
#
loop_
_entity.id
_entity.type
_entity.pdbx_description
1 polymer ?
#
loop_
_entity_poly.entity_id
_entity_poly.type
_entity_poly.pdbx_seq_one_letter_code
_entity_poly.pdbx_strand_id
1 'polypeptide(L)'
;MVSAIDKTDGRSSKITITNDKGRLSKEEIERMVADAEKYRADDEKVAQRIQARNGMESYVYNLRSTLQELENVIQEAITWLENNQEAEKEEYEHKQKSLEKTANPIMIKLNSNFSESNN
;
A
#
# COMPACT_ATOMS: atom_id res chain seq x y z
N MET A 1 28.69 7.25 9.96
CA MET A 1 27.89 7.76 11.08
C MET A 1 26.43 7.49 10.73
N VAL A 2 25.70 6.72 11.55
CA VAL A 2 24.28 6.44 11.32
C VAL A 2 23.51 7.17 12.42
N SER A 3 22.51 7.97 12.05
CA SER A 3 21.64 8.68 13.00
C SER A 3 20.20 8.25 12.76
N ALA A 4 19.56 7.69 13.80
CA ALA A 4 18.12 7.46 13.83
C ALA A 4 17.49 8.51 14.75
N ILE A 5 16.42 9.15 14.29
CA ILE A 5 15.63 10.12 15.05
C ILE A 5 14.23 9.53 15.18
N ASP A 6 13.78 9.33 16.42
CA ASP A 6 12.39 8.97 16.70
C ASP A 6 11.52 10.23 16.60
N LYS A 7 10.44 10.15 15.81
CA LYS A 7 9.60 11.31 15.46
C LYS A 7 8.51 11.61 16.50
N THR A 8 8.33 10.76 17.51
CA THR A 8 7.21 10.85 18.46
C THR A 8 7.58 11.60 19.74
N ASP A 9 8.83 11.56 20.17
CA ASP A 9 9.32 12.15 21.43
C ASP A 9 10.62 12.99 21.28
N GLY A 10 11.14 13.13 20.05
CA GLY A 10 12.27 14.01 19.71
C GLY A 10 13.62 13.57 20.27
N ARG A 11 13.71 12.38 20.84
CA ARG A 11 14.95 11.84 21.39
C ARG A 11 15.83 11.29 20.27
N SER A 12 17.07 11.74 20.21
CA SER A 12 18.08 11.22 19.29
C SER A 12 19.13 10.43 20.05
N SER A 13 19.36 9.19 19.62
CA SER A 13 20.43 8.35 20.16
C SER A 13 21.59 8.31 19.17
N LYS A 14 22.74 8.86 19.58
CA LYS A 14 23.93 8.97 18.74
C LYS A 14 24.88 7.80 19.02
N ILE A 15 24.87 6.81 18.13
CA ILE A 15 25.83 5.70 18.16
C ILE A 15 27.05 6.12 17.32
N THR A 16 28.16 6.41 17.98
CA THR A 16 29.44 6.69 17.31
C THR A 16 30.13 5.37 17.02
N ILE A 17 30.19 4.98 15.74
CA ILE A 17 30.97 3.82 15.31
C ILE A 17 32.44 4.26 15.24
N THR A 18 33.23 3.88 16.25
CA THR A 18 34.67 4.16 16.32
C THR A 18 35.43 3.21 15.38
N ASN A 19 36.26 3.77 14.50
CA ASN A 19 37.02 3.05 13.49
C ASN A 19 38.38 2.60 14.06
N ASP A 20 38.40 1.53 14.87
CA ASP A 20 39.66 1.01 15.41
C ASP A 20 39.79 -0.52 15.26
N LYS A 21 40.79 -0.89 14.44
CA LYS A 21 41.55 -2.15 14.33
C LYS A 21 40.79 -3.49 14.27
N GLY A 22 40.61 -3.92 13.02
CA GLY A 22 40.29 -5.29 12.61
C GLY A 22 40.02 -5.34 11.10
N ARG A 23 40.78 -4.56 10.32
CA ARG A 23 40.56 -4.44 8.87
C ARG A 23 40.86 -5.79 8.25
N LEU A 24 39.83 -6.35 7.62
CA LEU A 24 39.87 -7.53 6.77
C LEU A 24 41.17 -7.54 5.98
N SER A 25 41.92 -8.64 6.08
CA SER A 25 43.07 -8.91 5.24
C SER A 25 42.66 -8.86 3.77
N LYS A 26 43.63 -8.68 2.87
CA LYS A 26 43.35 -8.61 1.44
C LYS A 26 42.66 -9.90 0.95
N GLU A 27 43.05 -11.04 1.52
CA GLU A 27 42.47 -12.35 1.29
C GLU A 27 41.02 -12.45 1.81
N GLU A 28 40.72 -11.86 2.98
CA GLU A 28 39.35 -11.77 3.49
C GLU A 28 38.48 -10.83 2.64
N ILE A 29 39.04 -9.73 2.13
CA ILE A 29 38.35 -8.82 1.19
C ILE A 29 38.01 -9.56 -0.11
N GLU A 30 38.97 -10.28 -0.69
CA GLU A 30 38.76 -11.06 -1.93
C GLU A 30 37.73 -12.17 -1.74
N ARG A 31 37.77 -12.87 -0.59
CA ARG A 31 36.75 -13.86 -0.23
C ARG A 31 35.36 -13.24 -0.08
N MET A 32 35.26 -12.08 0.57
CA MET A 32 33.99 -11.35 0.71
C MET A 32 33.44 -10.88 -0.63
N VAL A 33 34.28 -10.45 -1.57
CA VAL A 33 33.86 -10.07 -2.92
C VAL A 33 33.35 -11.30 -3.70
N ALA A 34 34.04 -12.44 -3.60
CA ALA A 34 33.62 -13.68 -4.24
C ALA A 34 32.30 -14.23 -3.66
N ASP A 35 32.15 -14.19 -2.34
CA ASP A 35 30.91 -14.60 -1.67
C ASP A 35 29.77 -13.62 -2.02
N ALA A 36 30.01 -12.31 -2.05
CA ALA A 36 29.01 -11.33 -2.46
C ALA A 36 28.52 -11.55 -3.90
N GLU A 37 29.42 -11.81 -4.84
CA GLU A 37 29.02 -12.08 -6.23
C GLU A 37 28.23 -13.40 -6.36
N LYS A 38 28.60 -14.41 -5.55
CA LYS A 38 27.90 -15.70 -5.50
C LYS A 38 26.45 -15.55 -5.01
N TYR A 39 26.20 -14.74 -3.98
CA TYR A 39 24.86 -14.55 -3.43
C TYR A 39 24.05 -13.46 -4.14
N ARG A 40 24.70 -12.57 -4.92
CA ARG A 40 24.04 -11.48 -5.64
C ARG A 40 22.82 -11.93 -6.44
N ALA A 41 22.95 -13.04 -7.18
CA ALA A 41 21.86 -13.55 -8.01
C ALA A 41 20.69 -14.12 -7.18
N ASP A 42 20.96 -14.69 -6.01
CA ASP A 42 19.93 -15.23 -5.13
C ASP A 42 19.24 -14.13 -4.32
N ASP A 43 19.99 -13.13 -3.85
CA ASP A 43 19.46 -11.93 -3.22
C ASP A 43 18.55 -11.15 -4.17
N GLU A 44 18.96 -11.03 -5.44
CA GLU A 44 18.17 -10.37 -6.48
C GLU A 44 16.84 -11.12 -6.75
N LYS A 45 16.87 -12.46 -6.83
CA LYS A 45 15.64 -13.26 -6.96
C LYS A 45 14.70 -13.10 -5.77
N VAL A 46 15.24 -13.09 -4.55
CA VAL A 46 14.45 -12.90 -3.34
C VAL A 46 13.83 -11.51 -3.32
N ALA A 47 14.60 -10.48 -3.68
CA ALA A 47 14.12 -9.11 -3.78
C ALA A 47 12.99 -8.97 -4.81
N GLN A 48 13.16 -9.52 -6.01
CA GLN A 48 12.14 -9.53 -7.06
C GLN A 48 10.86 -10.25 -6.60
N ARG A 49 10.99 -11.40 -5.92
CA ARG A 49 9.83 -12.13 -5.36
C ARG A 49 9.08 -11.29 -4.33
N ILE A 50 9.79 -10.61 -3.43
CA ILE A 50 9.18 -9.74 -2.42
C ILE A 50 8.48 -8.56 -3.08
N GLN A 51 9.11 -7.92 -4.06
CA GLN A 51 8.51 -6.82 -4.81
C GLN A 51 7.22 -7.26 -5.51
N ALA A 52 7.24 -8.40 -6.19
CA ALA A 52 6.07 -8.96 -6.84
C ALA A 52 4.95 -9.27 -5.84
N ARG A 53 5.29 -9.88 -4.70
CA ARG A 53 4.31 -10.18 -3.62
C ARG A 53 3.68 -8.90 -3.07
N ASN A 54 4.50 -7.89 -2.77
CA ASN A 54 4.01 -6.62 -2.24
C ASN A 54 3.11 -5.89 -3.24
N GLY A 55 3.44 -5.95 -4.54
CA GLY A 55 2.57 -5.43 -5.61
C GLY A 55 1.21 -6.14 -5.64
N MET A 56 1.22 -7.48 -5.60
CA MET A 56 0.00 -8.28 -5.57
C MET A 56 -0.84 -8.03 -4.31
N GLU A 57 -0.21 -7.99 -3.14
CA GLU A 57 -0.89 -7.67 -1.87
C GLU A 57 -1.56 -6.30 -1.94
N SER A 58 -0.81 -5.28 -2.38
CA SER A 58 -1.34 -3.92 -2.52
C SER A 58 -2.55 -3.87 -3.44
N TYR A 59 -2.48 -4.57 -4.57
CA TYR A 59 -3.59 -4.68 -5.52
C TYR A 59 -4.84 -5.30 -4.89
N VAL A 60 -4.70 -6.46 -4.23
CA VAL A 60 -5.81 -7.17 -3.57
C VAL A 60 -6.45 -6.29 -2.49
N TYR A 61 -5.63 -5.62 -1.67
CA TYR A 61 -6.15 -4.75 -0.62
C TYR A 61 -6.85 -3.51 -1.18
N ASN A 62 -6.32 -2.92 -2.25
CA ASN A 62 -6.97 -1.80 -2.94
C ASN A 62 -8.34 -2.20 -3.51
N LEU A 63 -8.44 -3.38 -4.15
CA LEU A 63 -9.72 -3.90 -4.63
C LEU A 63 -10.71 -4.10 -3.48
N ARG A 64 -10.28 -4.78 -2.41
CA ARG A 64 -11.13 -5.03 -1.24
C ARG A 64 -11.63 -3.74 -0.60
N SER A 65 -10.75 -2.75 -0.41
CA SER A 65 -11.15 -1.44 0.16
C SER A 65 -12.17 -0.75 -0.72
N THR A 66 -11.95 -0.72 -2.04
CA THR A 66 -12.85 -0.06 -2.99
C THR A 66 -14.23 -0.73 -3.02
N LEU A 67 -14.28 -2.07 -2.98
CA LEU A 67 -15.54 -2.81 -2.89
C LEU A 67 -16.27 -2.56 -1.58
N GLN A 68 -15.56 -2.51 -0.46
CA GLN A 68 -16.17 -2.22 0.85
C GLN A 68 -16.74 -0.80 0.91
N GLU A 69 -16.03 0.18 0.35
CA GLU A 69 -16.52 1.57 0.22
C GLU A 69 -17.83 1.60 -0.58
N LEU A 70 -17.91 0.87 -1.71
CA LEU A 70 -19.10 0.79 -2.53
C LEU A 70 -20.27 0.10 -1.80
N GLU A 71 -19.99 -1.02 -1.12
CA GLU A 71 -20.98 -1.76 -0.33
C GLU A 71 -21.61 -0.88 0.74
N ASN A 72 -20.79 -0.11 1.47
CA ASN A 72 -21.28 0.80 2.51
C ASN A 72 -22.23 1.86 1.93
N VAL A 73 -21.87 2.45 0.78
CA VAL A 73 -22.70 3.45 0.09
C VAL A 73 -24.03 2.86 -0.38
N ILE A 74 -24.01 1.63 -0.92
CA ILE A 74 -25.22 0.90 -1.32
C ILE A 74 -26.11 0.61 -0.10
N GLN A 75 -25.52 0.13 0.99
CA GLN A 75 -26.27 -0.21 2.20
C GLN A 75 -26.92 1.02 2.84
N GLU A 76 -26.24 2.17 2.82
CA GLU A 76 -26.82 3.44 3.27
C GLU A 76 -28.02 3.85 2.40
N ALA A 77 -27.90 3.69 1.07
CA ALA A 77 -28.99 4.00 0.15
C ALA A 77 -30.21 3.07 0.35
N ILE A 78 -29.99 1.76 0.54
CA ILE A 78 -31.04 0.79 0.87
C ILE A 78 -31.73 1.18 2.18
N THR A 79 -30.95 1.45 3.23
CA THR A 79 -31.49 1.85 4.54
C THR A 79 -32.32 3.13 4.43
N TRP A 80 -31.88 4.08 3.60
CA TRP A 80 -32.65 5.29 3.35
C TRP A 80 -33.98 4.97 2.64
N LEU A 81 -33.97 4.13 1.60
CA LEU A 81 -35.20 3.73 0.90
C LEU A 81 -36.19 3.02 1.83
N GLU A 82 -35.71 2.12 2.68
CA GLU A 82 -36.54 1.38 3.65
C GLU A 82 -37.23 2.31 4.66
N ASN A 83 -36.54 3.38 5.08
CA ASN A 83 -37.04 4.34 6.05
C ASN A 83 -37.87 5.49 5.44
N ASN A 84 -37.85 5.65 4.12
CA ASN A 84 -38.45 6.81 3.44
C ASN A 84 -39.40 6.37 2.30
N GLN A 85 -40.18 5.30 2.51
CA GLN A 85 -41.05 4.70 1.48
C GLN A 85 -42.11 5.65 0.93
N GLU A 86 -42.55 6.62 1.74
CA GLU A 86 -43.56 7.63 1.37
C GLU A 86 -42.93 8.99 1.02
N ALA A 87 -41.62 9.04 0.79
CA ALA A 87 -40.95 10.29 0.40
C ALA A 87 -41.50 10.83 -0.93
N GLU A 88 -41.37 12.13 -1.10
CA GLU A 88 -41.80 12.79 -2.32
C GLU A 88 -40.81 12.51 -3.47
N LYS A 89 -41.29 12.67 -4.71
CA LYS A 89 -40.48 12.46 -5.91
C LYS A 89 -39.16 13.23 -5.86
N GLU A 90 -39.20 14.48 -5.43
CA GLU A 90 -38.04 15.37 -5.35
C GLU A 90 -36.99 14.86 -4.35
N GLU A 91 -37.41 14.22 -3.26
CA GLU A 91 -36.52 13.64 -2.25
C GLU A 91 -35.78 12.41 -2.80
N TYR A 92 -36.50 11.54 -3.53
CA TYR A 92 -35.89 10.42 -4.25
C TYR A 92 -34.86 10.88 -5.27
N GLU A 93 -35.20 11.87 -6.12
CA GLU A 93 -34.28 12.42 -7.11
C GLU A 93 -33.05 13.06 -6.45
N HIS A 94 -33.23 13.75 -5.32
CA HIS A 94 -32.13 14.32 -4.57
C HIS A 94 -31.22 13.25 -3.97
N LYS A 95 -31.78 12.21 -3.33
CA LYS A 95 -30.99 11.10 -2.78
C LYS A 95 -30.25 10.35 -3.88
N GLN A 96 -30.87 10.13 -5.04
CA GLN A 96 -30.22 9.53 -6.20
C GLN A 96 -29.01 10.35 -6.65
N LYS A 97 -29.16 11.67 -6.84
CA LYS A 97 -28.03 12.55 -7.20
C LYS A 97 -26.92 12.53 -6.14
N SER A 98 -27.27 12.44 -4.87
CA SER A 98 -26.29 12.30 -3.79
C SER A 98 -25.54 10.97 -3.87
N LEU A 99 -26.25 9.88 -4.15
CA LEU A 99 -25.66 8.55 -4.34
C LEU A 99 -24.73 8.51 -5.55
N GLU A 100 -25.13 9.10 -6.68
CA GLU A 100 -24.27 9.18 -7.86
C GLU A 100 -22.96 9.94 -7.58
N LYS A 101 -23.02 11.03 -6.81
CA LYS A 101 -21.83 11.80 -6.42
C LYS A 101 -20.83 10.98 -5.59
N THR A 102 -21.29 10.05 -4.77
CA THR A 102 -20.42 9.22 -3.94
C THR A 102 -20.01 7.92 -4.65
N ALA A 103 -20.91 7.28 -5.40
CA ALA A 103 -20.66 6.03 -6.09
C ALA A 103 -19.77 6.20 -7.34
N ASN A 104 -19.96 7.25 -8.13
CA ASN A 104 -19.19 7.49 -9.37
C ASN A 104 -17.67 7.49 -9.16
N PRO A 105 -17.08 8.22 -8.19
CA PRO A 105 -15.64 8.19 -7.98
C PRO A 105 -15.13 6.80 -7.53
N ILE A 106 -15.93 6.04 -6.76
CA ILE A 106 -15.59 4.68 -6.33
C ILE A 106 -15.57 3.73 -7.54
N MET A 107 -16.54 3.85 -8.44
CA MET A 107 -16.60 3.08 -9.68
C MET A 107 -15.44 3.41 -10.63
N ILE A 108 -15.05 4.69 -10.73
CA ILE A 108 -13.86 5.10 -11.49
C ILE A 108 -12.60 4.47 -10.88
N LYS A 109 -12.42 4.56 -9.56
CA LYS A 109 -11.28 3.95 -8.85
C LYS A 109 -11.22 2.44 -9.09
N LEU A 110 -12.36 1.76 -9.05
CA LEU A 110 -12.45 0.33 -9.34
C LEU A 110 -12.04 0.02 -10.78
N ASN A 111 -12.52 0.80 -11.76
CA ASN A 111 -12.17 0.62 -13.17
C ASN A 111 -10.68 0.89 -13.43
N SER A 112 -10.09 1.90 -12.78
CA SER A 112 -8.65 2.16 -12.85
C SER A 112 -7.83 0.97 -12.35
N ASN A 113 -8.22 0.36 -11.22
CA ASN A 113 -7.57 -0.85 -10.71
C ASN A 113 -7.63 -2.00 -11.73
N PHE A 114 -8.75 -2.18 -12.45
CA PHE A 114 -8.83 -3.18 -13.51
C PHE A 114 -7.93 -2.87 -14.72
N SER A 115 -7.79 -1.59 -15.08
CA SER A 115 -6.94 -1.16 -16.20
C SER A 115 -5.44 -1.33 -15.93
N GLU A 116 -4.99 -1.06 -14.69
CA GLU A 116 -3.58 -1.25 -14.29
C GLU A 116 -3.15 -2.72 -14.27
N SER A 117 -4.09 -3.67 -14.26
CA SER A 117 -3.80 -5.11 -14.26
C SER A 117 -3.56 -5.68 -15.66
N ASN A 118 -3.91 -4.93 -16.71
CA ASN A 118 -3.86 -5.39 -18.11
C ASN A 118 -2.68 -4.80 -18.90
N ASN A 119 -1.70 -4.20 -18.24
CA ASN A 119 -0.55 -3.56 -18.87
C ASN A 119 0.77 -3.99 -18.21
#